data_AF-A0A1N7PXY2-F1
#
_entry.id   AF-A0A1N7PXY2-F1
#
_cell.length_a   1.000
_cell.length_b   1.000
_cell.length_c   1.000
_cell.angle_alpha   90.00
_cell.angle_beta   90.00
_cell.angle_gamma   90.00
#
_symmetry.space_group_name_H-M   'P 1'
#
loop_
_entity.id
_entity.type
_entity.pdbx_description
1 polymer ?
#
loop_
_entity_poly.entity_id
_entity_poly.type
_entity_poly.pdbx_seq_one_letter_code
_entity_poly.pdbx_strand_id
1 'polypeptide(L)'
;MKKSLLAGCIALATAGAQAELSPMSEFELHNVTGQAGVDIELDVGLSIEEIRYTDTEFEGDGDGGSLSVKNITIGGANKSSFFQTPNIVPNASNSLDEVIFSIDIASDGDLVISGNPKNGNFIDFSLTTGAIATLDSNGDEAARLVDSVSMVGLAAGLLMKVESTGNKVILAADIAIEDMDIDASSIGFQLENVTVAGENYLQEVDVFGKAKPLSWAFPVGMIITPENTGVDIELLPSVMDIQVEKLSVGGDHVGALRIDDFALNDVSLFVKGHN
;
A
#
# COMPACT_ATOMS: atom_id res chain seq x y z
N MET A 1 64.02 27.56 8.00
CA MET A 1 63.01 28.02 7.01
C MET A 1 61.99 26.94 6.59
N LYS A 2 61.59 26.00 7.46
CA LYS A 2 60.50 25.03 7.13
C LYS A 2 59.30 25.06 8.10
N LYS A 3 59.30 25.93 9.11
CA LYS A 3 58.18 26.09 10.05
C LYS A 3 57.28 27.31 9.78
N SER A 4 57.72 28.26 8.93
CA SER A 4 56.94 29.47 8.61
C SER A 4 56.03 29.32 7.40
N LEU A 5 56.24 28.31 6.53
CA LEU A 5 55.38 28.09 5.37
C LEU A 5 54.09 27.35 5.75
N LEU A 6 54.17 26.37 6.67
CA LEU A 6 53.01 25.59 7.11
C LEU A 6 52.04 26.40 7.98
N ALA A 7 52.54 27.33 8.79
CA ALA A 7 51.71 28.26 9.55
C ALA A 7 51.00 29.29 8.65
N GLY A 8 51.61 29.67 7.52
CA GLY A 8 50.97 30.54 6.52
C GLY A 8 49.84 29.85 5.74
N CYS A 9 49.98 28.56 5.42
CA CYS A 9 48.93 27.80 4.74
C CYS A 9 47.70 27.54 5.64
N ILE A 10 47.87 27.38 6.95
CA ILE A 10 46.75 27.18 7.90
C ILE A 10 45.97 28.48 8.15
N ALA A 11 46.64 29.64 8.16
CA ALA A 11 45.97 30.94 8.30
C ALA A 11 45.22 31.38 7.03
N LEU A 12 45.68 30.96 5.84
CA LEU A 12 44.97 31.20 4.59
C LEU A 12 43.78 30.24 4.39
N ALA A 13 43.83 29.04 4.96
CA ALA A 13 42.70 28.11 4.95
C ALA A 13 41.54 28.58 5.83
N THR A 14 41.82 29.25 6.96
CA THR A 14 40.77 29.75 7.89
C THR A 14 40.14 31.07 7.45
N ALA A 15 40.82 31.87 6.62
CA ALA A 15 40.27 33.12 6.07
C ALA A 15 39.41 32.90 4.80
N GLY A 16 39.54 31.76 4.12
CA GLY A 16 38.78 31.42 2.91
C GLY A 16 37.65 30.41 3.11
N ALA A 17 37.51 29.86 4.32
CA ALA A 17 36.49 28.87 4.65
C ALA A 17 35.74 29.21 5.95
N GLN A 18 35.52 30.50 6.20
CA GLN A 18 34.37 30.90 7.03
C GLN A 18 33.15 30.64 6.16
N ALA A 19 32.45 29.54 6.40
CA ALA A 19 31.04 29.46 6.04
C ALA A 19 30.35 30.57 6.85
N GLU A 20 30.24 31.78 6.29
CA GLU A 20 29.40 32.83 6.83
C GLU A 20 27.96 32.28 6.81
N LEU A 21 27.49 31.84 7.97
CA LEU A 21 26.07 31.68 8.19
C LEU A 21 25.49 33.10 8.25
N SER A 22 25.10 33.64 7.09
CA SER A 22 24.32 34.87 7.04
C SER A 22 22.94 34.58 7.65
N PRO A 23 22.57 35.17 8.80
CA PRO A 23 21.25 34.99 9.36
C PRO A 23 20.24 35.59 8.38
N MET A 24 19.33 34.77 7.85
CA MET A 24 18.22 35.26 7.03
C MET A 24 17.38 36.26 7.84
N SER A 25 16.98 37.34 7.18
CA SER A 25 16.06 38.33 7.77
C SER A 25 14.64 37.77 7.87
N GLU A 26 13.83 38.28 8.81
CA GLU A 26 12.40 37.94 8.93
C GLU A 26 11.63 38.14 7.60
N PHE A 27 12.08 39.09 6.78
CA PHE A 27 11.54 39.38 5.45
C PHE A 27 11.87 38.27 4.42
N GLU A 28 13.06 37.70 4.49
CA GLU A 28 13.46 36.55 3.67
C GLU A 28 12.82 35.26 4.19
N LEU A 29 12.64 35.11 5.50
CA LEU A 29 11.89 34.02 6.14
C LEU A 29 10.39 34.07 5.78
N HIS A 30 9.79 35.26 5.66
CA HIS A 30 8.41 35.41 5.18
C HIS A 30 8.24 34.94 3.72
N ASN A 31 9.30 35.00 2.91
CA ASN A 31 9.30 34.48 1.53
C ASN A 31 9.58 32.97 1.46
N VAL A 32 10.06 32.35 2.55
CA VAL A 32 10.04 30.89 2.71
C VAL A 32 8.65 30.50 3.18
N THR A 33 7.67 30.62 2.29
CA THR A 33 6.34 30.08 2.53
C THR A 33 6.41 28.58 2.28
N GLY A 34 6.13 27.74 3.29
CA GLY A 34 5.90 26.30 3.10
C GLY A 34 4.60 25.97 2.33
N GLN A 35 4.20 26.86 1.41
CA GLN A 35 2.98 26.77 0.60
C GLN A 35 3.21 26.11 -0.76
N ALA A 36 4.46 25.90 -1.17
CA ALA A 36 4.77 24.92 -2.20
C ALA A 36 4.94 23.60 -1.47
N GLY A 37 4.02 22.65 -1.69
CA GLY A 37 4.04 21.33 -1.08
C GLY A 37 5.39 20.61 -1.18
N VAL A 38 5.48 19.43 -0.55
CA VAL A 38 6.70 18.64 -0.50
C VAL A 38 6.59 17.45 -1.45
N ASP A 39 7.58 17.30 -2.32
CA ASP A 39 7.79 16.08 -3.09
C ASP A 39 8.73 15.12 -2.33
N ILE A 40 8.30 13.88 -2.17
CA ILE A 40 9.05 12.80 -1.50
C ILE A 40 9.21 11.65 -2.49
N GLU A 41 10.45 11.20 -2.71
CA GLU A 41 10.73 9.96 -3.44
C GLU A 41 10.81 8.78 -2.47
N LEU A 42 10.21 7.65 -2.84
CA LEU A 42 10.15 6.44 -2.02
C LEU A 42 11.17 5.39 -2.50
N ASP A 43 11.87 4.76 -1.55
CA ASP A 43 12.59 3.49 -1.70
C ASP A 43 12.48 2.77 -0.34
N VAL A 44 11.48 1.90 -0.20
CA VAL A 44 11.14 1.28 1.09
C VAL A 44 10.75 -0.19 0.93
N GLY A 45 11.34 -1.05 1.76
CA GLY A 45 10.81 -2.38 2.07
C GLY A 45 10.33 -2.42 3.52
N LEU A 46 9.12 -2.90 3.76
CA LEU A 46 8.54 -3.05 5.09
C LEU A 46 8.50 -4.52 5.48
N SER A 47 9.00 -4.83 6.67
CA SER A 47 8.83 -6.13 7.31
C SER A 47 8.20 -5.92 8.67
N ILE A 48 7.02 -6.52 8.88
CA ILE A 48 6.24 -6.41 10.11
C ILE A 48 6.13 -7.83 10.68
N GLU A 49 6.58 -8.02 11.91
CA GLU A 49 6.50 -9.33 12.56
C GLU A 49 5.05 -9.75 12.80
N GLU A 50 4.22 -8.84 13.30
CA GLU A 50 2.83 -9.14 13.61
C GLU A 50 1.96 -7.87 13.61
N ILE A 51 0.76 -7.98 13.03
CA ILE A 51 -0.36 -7.11 13.32
C ILE A 51 -1.34 -7.91 14.19
N ARG A 52 -1.64 -7.40 15.38
CA ARG A 52 -2.53 -8.04 16.34
C ARG A 52 -3.66 -7.11 16.76
N TYR A 53 -4.89 -7.55 16.57
CA TYR A 53 -6.04 -7.04 17.31
C TYR A 53 -6.20 -7.86 18.58
N THR A 54 -6.30 -7.20 19.74
CA THR A 54 -6.55 -7.86 21.03
C THR A 54 -7.91 -7.44 21.55
N ASP A 55 -8.76 -8.43 21.78
CA ASP A 55 -10.00 -8.26 22.53
C ASP A 55 -9.68 -8.41 24.01
N THR A 56 -9.98 -7.37 24.78
CA THR A 56 -9.66 -7.31 26.21
C THR A 56 -10.89 -7.62 27.03
N GLU A 57 -10.74 -8.55 27.97
CA GLU A 57 -11.73 -8.88 28.98
C GLU A 57 -12.43 -7.63 29.55
N PHE A 58 -13.76 -7.66 29.60
CA PHE A 58 -14.56 -6.60 30.20
C PHE A 58 -15.18 -7.10 31.51
N GLU A 59 -14.98 -6.35 32.60
CA GLU A 59 -15.54 -6.66 33.94
C GLU A 59 -15.26 -8.07 34.50
N GLY A 60 -14.24 -8.77 34.01
CA GLY A 60 -13.90 -10.10 34.52
C GLY A 60 -14.78 -11.22 33.98
N ASP A 61 -15.38 -11.03 32.81
CA ASP A 61 -16.25 -12.00 32.14
C ASP A 61 -15.50 -13.26 31.65
N GLY A 62 -14.15 -13.22 31.64
CA GLY A 62 -13.30 -14.30 31.17
C GLY A 62 -13.22 -14.43 29.65
N ASP A 63 -13.83 -13.50 28.91
CA ASP A 63 -13.80 -13.44 27.45
C ASP A 63 -12.61 -12.61 26.97
N GLY A 64 -12.14 -12.89 25.75
CA GLY A 64 -11.03 -12.18 25.14
C GLY A 64 -10.24 -13.06 24.17
N GLY A 65 -9.09 -12.56 23.75
CA GLY A 65 -8.21 -13.24 22.80
C GLY A 65 -7.65 -12.26 21.79
N SER A 66 -7.21 -12.75 20.64
CA SER A 66 -6.68 -11.88 19.60
C SER A 66 -6.90 -12.43 18.20
N LEU A 67 -6.92 -11.55 17.22
CA LEU A 67 -6.70 -11.89 15.82
C LEU A 67 -5.28 -11.45 15.45
N SER A 68 -4.48 -12.37 14.92
CA SER A 68 -3.08 -12.17 14.58
C SER A 68 -2.85 -12.40 13.09
N VAL A 69 -2.10 -11.51 12.46
CA VAL A 69 -1.51 -11.67 11.12
C VAL A 69 -0.01 -11.57 11.27
N LYS A 70 0.73 -12.62 10.92
CA LYS A 70 2.19 -12.68 11.13
C LYS A 70 2.98 -12.49 9.85
N ASN A 71 4.25 -12.13 10.00
CA ASN A 71 5.28 -12.12 8.96
C ASN A 71 4.84 -11.37 7.70
N ILE A 72 4.39 -10.13 7.86
CA ILE A 72 3.95 -9.31 6.72
C ILE A 72 5.18 -8.67 6.07
N THR A 73 5.28 -8.78 4.75
CA THR A 73 6.26 -8.04 3.95
C THR A 73 5.57 -7.22 2.89
N ILE A 74 5.97 -5.95 2.74
CA ILE A 74 5.50 -5.07 1.66
C ILE A 74 6.73 -4.50 0.98
N GLY A 75 6.79 -4.61 -0.34
CA GLY A 75 7.90 -4.11 -1.14
C GLY A 75 7.57 -4.11 -2.63
N GLY A 76 8.61 -4.09 -3.46
CA GLY A 76 8.51 -4.29 -4.90
C GLY A 76 8.40 -5.77 -5.23
N ALA A 77 7.94 -6.09 -6.44
CA ALA A 77 7.84 -7.48 -6.91
C ALA A 77 9.15 -7.99 -7.53
N ASN A 78 10.11 -7.09 -7.78
CA ASN A 78 11.37 -7.36 -8.47
C ASN A 78 11.12 -8.05 -9.83
N LYS A 79 10.06 -7.60 -10.50
CA LYS A 79 9.55 -8.16 -11.75
C LYS A 79 9.36 -7.02 -12.75
N SER A 80 9.90 -7.18 -13.96
CA SER A 80 9.79 -6.15 -15.01
C SER A 80 8.65 -6.39 -16.00
N SER A 81 8.07 -7.58 -16.01
CA SER A 81 7.09 -8.02 -17.01
C SER A 81 5.80 -8.38 -16.31
N PHE A 82 4.67 -7.86 -16.76
CA PHE A 82 3.36 -8.11 -16.14
C PHE A 82 2.31 -8.33 -17.21
N PHE A 83 1.30 -9.14 -16.91
CA PHE A 83 0.19 -9.48 -17.79
C PHE A 83 0.67 -9.87 -19.19
N GLN A 84 1.67 -10.76 -19.23
CA GLN A 84 2.33 -11.25 -20.45
C GLN A 84 2.98 -10.16 -21.32
N THR A 85 3.23 -8.97 -20.75
CA THR A 85 3.86 -7.84 -21.44
C THR A 85 5.22 -7.53 -20.81
N PRO A 86 6.31 -7.54 -21.59
CA PRO A 86 7.65 -7.29 -21.06
C PRO A 86 7.94 -5.80 -20.84
N ASN A 87 8.87 -5.50 -19.94
CA ASN A 87 9.42 -4.16 -19.69
C ASN A 87 8.37 -3.11 -19.29
N ILE A 88 7.41 -3.51 -18.45
CA ILE A 88 6.41 -2.61 -17.85
C ILE A 88 7.03 -1.80 -16.72
N VAL A 89 7.87 -2.44 -15.90
CA VAL A 89 8.61 -1.79 -14.81
C VAL A 89 10.10 -1.81 -15.14
N PRO A 90 10.72 -0.65 -15.44
CA PRO A 90 12.07 -0.58 -15.96
C PRO A 90 13.18 -0.85 -14.92
N ASN A 91 12.94 -0.52 -13.64
CA ASN A 91 13.94 -0.59 -12.57
C ASN A 91 13.49 -1.51 -11.42
N ALA A 92 12.87 -2.65 -11.75
CA ALA A 92 12.26 -3.52 -10.74
C ALA A 92 13.24 -3.94 -9.65
N SER A 93 12.79 -3.84 -8.39
CA SER A 93 13.57 -4.21 -7.21
C SER A 93 12.66 -4.83 -6.13
N ASN A 94 13.23 -5.26 -5.00
CA ASN A 94 12.43 -5.73 -3.86
C ASN A 94 11.88 -4.58 -3.00
N SER A 95 12.33 -3.34 -3.22
CA SER A 95 11.80 -2.17 -2.54
C SER A 95 10.55 -1.68 -3.27
N LEU A 96 9.58 -1.16 -2.53
CA LEU A 96 8.55 -0.32 -3.11
C LEU A 96 9.22 1.01 -3.49
N ASP A 97 9.48 1.17 -4.77
CA ASP A 97 10.26 2.26 -5.34
C ASP A 97 9.56 2.88 -6.56
N GLU A 98 10.25 3.78 -7.25
CA GLU A 98 9.74 4.44 -8.45
C GLU A 98 8.40 5.17 -8.23
N VAL A 99 8.20 5.72 -7.02
CA VAL A 99 7.05 6.55 -6.64
C VAL A 99 7.51 7.95 -6.29
N ILE A 100 6.80 8.96 -6.78
CA ILE A 100 6.85 10.34 -6.27
C ILE A 100 5.54 10.61 -5.53
N PHE A 101 5.66 10.97 -4.26
CA PHE A 101 4.56 11.53 -3.48
C PHE A 101 4.63 13.04 -3.47
N SER A 102 3.57 13.70 -3.92
CA SER A 102 3.37 15.13 -3.71
C SER A 102 2.40 15.33 -2.57
N ILE A 103 2.82 16.09 -1.55
CA ILE A 103 2.04 16.41 -0.35
C ILE A 103 1.77 17.91 -0.34
N ASP A 104 0.50 18.29 -0.32
CA ASP A 104 0.11 19.69 -0.34
C ASP A 104 -1.05 19.97 0.61
N ILE A 105 -1.17 21.23 1.04
CA ILE A 105 -2.28 21.72 1.84
C ILE A 105 -3.05 22.74 0.99
N ALA A 106 -4.28 22.40 0.63
CA ALA A 106 -5.14 23.24 -0.17
C ALA A 106 -5.55 24.53 0.58
N SER A 107 -6.05 25.53 -0.16
CA SER A 107 -6.40 26.84 0.42
C SER A 107 -7.51 26.80 1.47
N ASP A 108 -8.32 25.75 1.47
CA ASP A 108 -9.37 25.48 2.47
C ASP A 108 -8.83 24.70 3.69
N GLY A 109 -7.57 24.29 3.67
CA GLY A 109 -6.91 23.54 4.74
C GLY A 109 -6.93 22.02 4.55
N ASP A 110 -7.47 21.50 3.44
CA ASP A 110 -7.47 20.07 3.16
C ASP A 110 -6.05 19.57 2.86
N LEU A 111 -5.67 18.43 3.43
CA LEU A 111 -4.42 17.74 3.08
C LEU A 111 -4.68 16.89 1.83
N VAL A 112 -3.85 17.06 0.80
CA VAL A 112 -3.87 16.25 -0.41
C VAL A 112 -2.52 15.58 -0.59
N ILE A 113 -2.54 14.27 -0.76
CA ILE A 113 -1.36 13.47 -1.07
C ILE A 113 -1.63 12.71 -2.36
N SER A 114 -0.73 12.80 -3.33
CA SER A 114 -0.79 11.99 -4.55
C SER A 114 0.49 11.20 -4.73
N GLY A 115 0.39 9.89 -4.89
CA GLY A 115 1.50 9.03 -5.29
C GLY A 115 1.39 8.69 -6.77
N ASN A 116 2.42 9.00 -7.55
CA ASN A 116 2.46 8.70 -8.99
C ASN A 116 3.74 7.92 -9.33
N PRO A 117 3.70 7.03 -10.33
CA PRO A 117 4.90 6.42 -10.87
C PRO A 117 5.90 7.50 -11.33
N LYS A 118 7.14 7.40 -10.86
CA LYS A 118 8.26 8.27 -11.23
C LYS A 118 8.67 8.05 -12.68
N ASN A 119 8.68 6.78 -13.09
CA ASN A 119 9.02 6.34 -14.45
C ASN A 119 7.94 5.39 -14.96
N GLY A 120 7.56 5.51 -16.22
CA GLY A 120 6.55 4.65 -16.83
C GLY A 120 5.14 4.95 -16.32
N ASN A 121 4.28 3.91 -16.29
CA ASN A 121 2.86 4.04 -15.94
C ASN A 121 2.48 3.26 -14.68
N PHE A 122 3.39 2.46 -14.12
CA PHE A 122 3.08 1.57 -13.01
C PHE A 122 4.25 1.44 -12.05
N ILE A 123 3.91 1.16 -10.80
CA ILE A 123 4.78 0.80 -9.70
C ILE A 123 4.50 -0.68 -9.41
N ASP A 124 5.51 -1.55 -9.41
CA ASP A 124 5.30 -2.92 -8.95
C ASP A 124 5.24 -2.99 -7.42
N PHE A 125 4.41 -3.88 -6.93
CA PHE A 125 4.38 -4.18 -5.51
C PHE A 125 4.26 -5.68 -5.27
N SER A 126 4.75 -6.09 -4.10
CA SER A 126 4.50 -7.39 -3.51
C SER A 126 4.01 -7.22 -2.08
N LEU A 127 3.07 -8.09 -1.69
CA LEU A 127 2.60 -8.25 -0.33
C LEU A 127 2.65 -9.73 0.00
N THR A 128 3.25 -10.09 1.13
CA THR A 128 3.11 -11.45 1.67
C THR A 128 2.76 -11.40 3.14
N THR A 129 2.07 -12.44 3.62
CA THR A 129 1.84 -12.68 5.04
C THR A 129 2.09 -14.15 5.35
N GLY A 130 2.54 -14.43 6.56
CA GLY A 130 2.38 -15.75 7.17
C GLY A 130 0.95 -15.97 7.65
N ALA A 131 0.82 -16.80 8.70
CA ALA A 131 -0.47 -17.25 9.18
C ALA A 131 -1.36 -16.10 9.69
N ILE A 132 -2.65 -16.24 9.41
CA ILE A 132 -3.75 -15.48 10.02
C ILE A 132 -4.47 -16.43 10.95
N ALA A 133 -4.48 -16.11 12.24
CA ALA A 133 -5.03 -17.00 13.26
C ALA A 133 -5.65 -16.23 14.43
N THR A 134 -6.61 -16.86 15.09
CA THR A 134 -7.07 -16.40 16.40
C THR A 134 -6.16 -16.95 17.48
N LEU A 135 -5.88 -16.13 18.49
CA LEU A 135 -5.18 -16.53 19.71
C LEU A 135 -6.17 -16.52 20.87
N ASP A 136 -6.05 -17.48 21.79
CA ASP A 136 -6.82 -17.49 23.03
C ASP A 136 -6.31 -16.41 24.02
N SER A 137 -6.92 -16.35 25.19
CA SER A 137 -6.54 -15.39 26.25
C SER A 137 -5.13 -15.61 26.83
N ASN A 138 -4.52 -16.78 26.62
CA ASN A 138 -3.12 -17.06 26.98
C ASN A 138 -2.14 -16.66 25.88
N GLY A 139 -2.64 -16.28 24.70
CA GLY A 139 -1.85 -15.98 23.51
C GLY A 139 -1.49 -17.22 22.68
N ASP A 140 -2.06 -18.37 22.99
CA ASP A 140 -1.86 -19.60 22.23
C ASP A 140 -2.74 -19.62 20.98
N GLU A 141 -2.23 -20.18 19.87
CA GLU A 141 -2.99 -20.29 18.62
C GLU A 141 -4.21 -21.19 18.82
N ALA A 142 -5.41 -20.61 18.71
CA ALA A 142 -6.68 -21.32 18.92
C ALA A 142 -7.26 -21.86 17.62
N ALA A 143 -7.23 -21.07 16.54
CA ALA A 143 -7.71 -21.49 15.23
C ALA A 143 -6.94 -20.76 14.13
N ARG A 144 -6.46 -21.52 13.13
CA ARG A 144 -5.83 -20.96 11.94
C ARG A 144 -6.85 -20.78 10.84
N LEU A 145 -6.91 -19.58 10.28
CA LEU A 145 -7.83 -19.20 9.21
C LEU A 145 -7.14 -19.24 7.84
N VAL A 146 -5.89 -18.77 7.79
CA VAL A 146 -5.06 -18.72 6.59
C VAL A 146 -3.64 -19.09 6.98
N ASP A 147 -2.98 -19.91 6.18
CA ASP A 147 -1.58 -20.31 6.34
C ASP A 147 -0.62 -19.28 5.77
N SER A 148 -0.94 -18.73 4.60
CA SER A 148 -0.23 -17.60 3.99
C SER A 148 -1.04 -16.90 2.91
N VAL A 149 -0.71 -15.64 2.67
CA VAL A 149 -1.13 -14.89 1.48
C VAL A 149 0.12 -14.39 0.76
N SER A 150 0.17 -14.53 -0.56
CA SER A 150 1.14 -13.84 -1.41
C SER A 150 0.43 -13.13 -2.55
N MET A 151 0.91 -11.95 -2.89
CA MET A 151 0.30 -11.09 -3.89
C MET A 151 1.39 -10.31 -4.60
N VAL A 152 1.29 -10.24 -5.93
CA VAL A 152 2.13 -9.44 -6.79
C VAL A 152 1.25 -8.66 -7.77
N GLY A 153 1.53 -7.37 -7.91
CA GLY A 153 0.68 -6.50 -8.70
C GLY A 153 1.36 -5.21 -9.15
N LEU A 154 0.55 -4.36 -9.77
CA LEU A 154 0.91 -3.04 -10.26
C LEU A 154 -0.01 -1.99 -9.65
N ALA A 155 0.52 -0.84 -9.28
CA ALA A 155 -0.24 0.35 -8.94
C ALA A 155 0.00 1.44 -10.00
N ALA A 156 -1.05 2.09 -10.49
CA ALA A 156 -0.93 3.19 -11.45
C ALA A 156 -0.96 4.58 -10.77
N GLY A 157 -1.42 4.64 -9.52
CA GLY A 157 -1.42 5.86 -8.73
C GLY A 157 -2.15 5.68 -7.39
N LEU A 158 -1.93 6.64 -6.49
CA LEU A 158 -2.59 6.78 -5.20
C LEU A 158 -3.05 8.23 -5.05
N LEU A 159 -4.24 8.42 -4.51
CA LEU A 159 -4.75 9.69 -4.03
C LEU A 159 -5.23 9.52 -2.59
N MET A 160 -4.85 10.46 -1.74
CA MET A 160 -5.38 10.61 -0.40
C MET A 160 -5.80 12.06 -0.19
N LYS A 161 -6.97 12.24 0.40
CA LYS A 161 -7.45 13.54 0.85
C LYS A 161 -7.92 13.45 2.29
N VAL A 162 -7.48 14.38 3.13
CA VAL A 162 -8.08 14.61 4.46
C VAL A 162 -8.82 15.94 4.41
N GLU A 163 -10.13 15.89 4.58
CA GLU A 163 -10.96 17.08 4.61
C GLU A 163 -10.84 17.77 5.97
N SER A 164 -10.51 19.06 5.92
CA SER A 164 -10.42 19.96 7.08
C SER A 164 -11.76 20.11 7.82
N THR A 165 -12.87 19.96 7.10
CA THR A 165 -14.21 19.95 7.66
C THR A 165 -14.67 18.50 7.86
N GLY A 166 -14.98 18.14 9.11
CA GLY A 166 -15.48 16.80 9.44
C GLY A 166 -14.40 15.70 9.52
N ASN A 167 -13.13 16.01 9.18
CA ASN A 167 -12.00 15.08 9.27
C ASN A 167 -12.20 13.78 8.48
N LYS A 168 -12.93 13.86 7.36
CA LYS A 168 -13.14 12.73 6.45
C LYS A 168 -11.84 12.40 5.72
N VAL A 169 -11.50 11.12 5.65
CA VAL A 169 -10.33 10.64 4.89
C VAL A 169 -10.83 9.90 3.65
N ILE A 170 -10.35 10.29 2.47
CA ILE A 170 -10.62 9.61 1.21
C ILE A 170 -9.29 9.00 0.75
N LEU A 171 -9.31 7.71 0.44
CA LEU A 171 -8.19 6.98 -0.13
C LEU A 171 -8.65 6.36 -1.44
N ALA A 172 -7.88 6.50 -2.51
CA ALA A 172 -8.14 5.86 -3.78
C ALA A 172 -6.83 5.45 -4.45
N ALA A 173 -6.78 4.28 -5.05
CA ALA A 173 -5.66 3.80 -5.84
C ALA A 173 -6.18 3.05 -7.06
N ASP A 174 -5.43 3.08 -8.14
CA ASP A 174 -5.65 2.19 -9.27
C ASP A 174 -4.65 1.05 -9.18
N ILE A 175 -5.14 -0.18 -9.00
CA ILE A 175 -4.29 -1.37 -8.81
C ILE A 175 -4.67 -2.48 -9.79
N ALA A 176 -3.71 -3.37 -10.06
CA ALA A 176 -3.91 -4.61 -10.78
C ALA A 176 -3.18 -5.73 -10.04
N ILE A 177 -3.81 -6.89 -9.89
CA ILE A 177 -3.21 -8.09 -9.30
C ILE A 177 -2.94 -9.06 -10.44
N GLU A 178 -1.67 -9.33 -10.74
CA GLU A 178 -1.35 -10.34 -11.73
C GLU A 178 -1.45 -11.74 -11.13
N ASP A 179 -0.96 -11.88 -9.91
CA ASP A 179 -0.81 -13.15 -9.22
C ASP A 179 -1.08 -12.97 -7.73
N MET A 180 -1.94 -13.82 -7.19
CA MET A 180 -2.23 -13.91 -5.78
C MET A 180 -2.53 -15.36 -5.42
N ASP A 181 -1.88 -15.82 -4.35
CA ASP A 181 -2.15 -17.11 -3.73
C ASP A 181 -2.70 -16.88 -2.32
N ILE A 182 -3.75 -17.61 -1.99
CA ILE A 182 -4.31 -17.70 -0.65
C ILE A 182 -4.28 -19.16 -0.23
N ASP A 183 -3.34 -19.51 0.64
CA ASP A 183 -3.28 -20.82 1.28
C ASP A 183 -4.09 -20.78 2.57
N ALA A 184 -5.27 -21.38 2.56
CA ALA A 184 -6.08 -21.63 3.76
C ALA A 184 -6.30 -23.14 3.93
N SER A 185 -5.27 -23.94 3.62
CA SER A 185 -5.32 -25.40 3.71
C SER A 185 -5.69 -25.90 5.11
N SER A 186 -5.39 -25.13 6.16
CA SER A 186 -5.84 -25.37 7.53
C SER A 186 -7.35 -25.48 7.69
N ILE A 187 -8.14 -24.79 6.85
CA ILE A 187 -9.61 -24.90 6.79
C ILE A 187 -10.08 -25.61 5.50
N GLY A 188 -9.15 -26.22 4.77
CA GLY A 188 -9.43 -27.02 3.58
C GLY A 188 -9.75 -26.20 2.33
N PHE A 189 -9.22 -24.99 2.19
CA PHE A 189 -9.49 -24.11 1.04
C PHE A 189 -8.19 -23.48 0.51
N GLN A 190 -7.98 -23.44 -0.80
CA GLN A 190 -6.84 -22.72 -1.39
C GLN A 190 -7.23 -22.09 -2.72
N LEU A 191 -6.68 -20.90 -2.99
CA LEU A 191 -6.71 -20.25 -4.29
C LEU A 191 -5.26 -20.05 -4.74
N GLU A 192 -4.97 -20.42 -5.98
CA GLU A 192 -3.66 -20.24 -6.59
C GLU A 192 -3.80 -19.51 -7.95
N ASN A 193 -2.83 -18.65 -8.25
CA ASN A 193 -2.77 -17.80 -9.44
C ASN A 193 -4.05 -16.97 -9.65
N VAL A 194 -4.44 -16.21 -8.63
CA VAL A 194 -5.57 -15.28 -8.74
C VAL A 194 -5.13 -14.00 -9.43
N THR A 195 -5.71 -13.72 -10.58
CA THR A 195 -5.60 -12.45 -11.30
C THR A 195 -6.84 -11.61 -11.01
N VAL A 196 -6.64 -10.33 -10.66
CA VAL A 196 -7.70 -9.32 -10.52
C VAL A 196 -7.33 -8.11 -11.35
N ALA A 197 -8.20 -7.72 -12.28
CA ALA A 197 -7.91 -6.67 -13.24
C ALA A 197 -9.15 -5.81 -13.55
N GLY A 198 -8.99 -4.76 -14.36
CA GLY A 198 -10.08 -3.91 -14.81
C GLY A 198 -11.18 -4.66 -15.58
N GLU A 199 -12.38 -4.09 -15.61
CA GLU A 199 -13.62 -4.64 -16.23
C GLU A 199 -13.50 -5.05 -17.71
N ASN A 200 -12.45 -4.63 -18.41
CA ASN A 200 -12.23 -4.93 -19.83
C ASN A 200 -11.16 -6.03 -20.04
N TYR A 201 -10.59 -6.57 -18.97
CA TYR A 201 -9.44 -7.45 -19.03
C TYR A 201 -9.78 -8.79 -19.70
N LEU A 202 -10.82 -9.46 -19.23
CA LEU A 202 -11.16 -10.81 -19.66
C LEU A 202 -11.61 -10.84 -21.12
N GLN A 203 -12.37 -9.83 -21.54
CA GLN A 203 -12.85 -9.74 -22.92
C GLN A 203 -11.70 -9.45 -23.88
N GLU A 204 -10.71 -8.65 -23.49
CA GLU A 204 -9.51 -8.44 -24.30
C GLU A 204 -8.63 -9.70 -24.35
N VAL A 205 -8.46 -10.42 -23.24
CA VAL A 205 -7.73 -11.69 -23.21
C VAL A 205 -8.41 -12.71 -24.13
N ASP A 206 -9.74 -12.82 -24.11
CA ASP A 206 -10.47 -13.77 -24.96
C ASP A 206 -10.34 -13.46 -26.45
N VAL A 207 -10.34 -12.18 -26.82
CA VAL A 207 -10.29 -11.75 -28.22
C VAL A 207 -8.85 -11.73 -28.76
N PHE A 208 -7.89 -11.26 -27.97
CA PHE A 208 -6.52 -10.97 -28.42
C PHE A 208 -5.44 -11.86 -27.80
N GLY A 209 -5.79 -12.71 -26.84
CA GLY A 209 -4.84 -13.54 -26.08
C GLY A 209 -4.07 -12.77 -25.00
N LYS A 210 -4.29 -11.46 -24.88
CA LYS A 210 -3.71 -10.57 -23.85
C LYS A 210 -4.50 -9.27 -23.76
N ALA A 211 -4.49 -8.64 -22.59
CA ALA A 211 -5.05 -7.31 -22.38
C ALA A 211 -4.00 -6.20 -22.57
N LYS A 212 -4.44 -5.01 -22.99
CA LYS A 212 -3.57 -3.82 -23.05
C LYS A 212 -3.40 -3.21 -21.65
N PRO A 213 -2.31 -2.47 -21.38
CA PRO A 213 -2.06 -1.90 -20.05
C PRO A 213 -3.20 -1.08 -19.43
N LEU A 214 -3.97 -0.36 -20.26
CA LEU A 214 -5.11 0.44 -19.80
C LEU A 214 -6.29 -0.38 -19.25
N SER A 215 -6.29 -1.70 -19.46
CA SER A 215 -7.36 -2.59 -19.01
C SER A 215 -6.96 -3.40 -17.76
N TRP A 216 -5.73 -3.22 -17.25
CA TRP A 216 -5.25 -4.00 -16.11
C TRP A 216 -5.70 -3.43 -14.78
N ALA A 217 -5.56 -2.13 -14.59
CA ALA A 217 -5.87 -1.52 -13.30
C ALA A 217 -7.38 -1.29 -13.13
N PHE A 218 -7.85 -1.49 -11.91
CA PHE A 218 -9.19 -1.13 -11.46
C PHE A 218 -9.07 -0.21 -10.24
N PRO A 219 -10.04 0.69 -10.03
CA PRO A 219 -10.02 1.58 -8.88
C PRO A 219 -10.34 0.78 -7.61
N VAL A 220 -9.60 1.04 -6.55
CA VAL A 220 -9.93 0.66 -5.18
C VAL A 220 -9.94 1.93 -4.36
N GLY A 221 -11.01 2.19 -3.64
CA GLY A 221 -11.04 3.36 -2.78
C GLY A 221 -11.98 3.20 -1.60
N MET A 222 -11.77 4.05 -0.62
CA MET A 222 -12.59 4.11 0.57
C MET A 222 -12.73 5.55 1.08
N ILE A 223 -13.83 5.77 1.77
CA ILE A 223 -14.13 6.98 2.52
C ILE A 223 -14.26 6.58 3.98
N ILE A 224 -13.44 7.17 4.84
CA ILE A 224 -13.48 7.00 6.28
C ILE A 224 -14.08 8.27 6.89
N THR A 225 -15.24 8.12 7.51
CA THR A 225 -16.00 9.22 8.10
C THR A 225 -16.08 9.04 9.62
N PRO A 226 -15.53 9.97 10.41
CA PRO A 226 -15.71 9.96 11.86
C PRO A 226 -17.18 10.17 12.23
N GLU A 227 -17.69 9.31 13.11
CA GLU A 227 -19.06 9.37 13.61
C GLU A 227 -19.08 9.51 15.14
N ASN A 228 -20.20 9.93 15.71
CA ASN A 228 -20.29 10.19 17.16
C ASN A 228 -19.99 8.96 18.03
N THR A 229 -20.24 7.75 17.51
CA THR A 229 -20.11 6.49 18.27
C THR A 229 -19.16 5.49 17.60
N GLY A 230 -18.42 5.90 16.58
CA GLY A 230 -17.62 4.99 15.78
C GLY A 230 -17.05 5.65 14.54
N VAL A 231 -16.75 4.82 13.54
CA VAL A 231 -16.21 5.22 12.25
C VAL A 231 -16.97 4.49 11.17
N ASP A 232 -17.49 5.23 10.20
CA ASP A 232 -18.03 4.65 8.99
C ASP A 232 -16.93 4.53 7.92
N ILE A 233 -16.86 3.37 7.28
CA ILE A 233 -15.92 3.08 6.18
C ILE A 233 -16.75 2.64 4.99
N GLU A 234 -16.86 3.50 3.99
CA GLU A 234 -17.53 3.22 2.72
C GLU A 234 -16.48 2.85 1.67
N LEU A 235 -16.68 1.76 0.93
CA LEU A 235 -15.86 1.45 -0.24
C LEU A 235 -16.44 2.17 -1.47
N LEU A 236 -15.56 2.84 -2.22
CA LEU A 236 -15.95 3.47 -3.47
C LEU A 236 -16.34 2.40 -4.50
N PRO A 237 -17.35 2.67 -5.35
CA PRO A 237 -17.75 1.73 -6.38
C PRO A 237 -16.60 1.34 -7.31
N SER A 238 -16.54 0.05 -7.64
CA SER A 238 -15.53 -0.49 -8.54
C SER A 238 -16.07 -1.70 -9.28
N VAL A 239 -15.61 -1.90 -10.51
CA VAL A 239 -15.89 -3.08 -11.32
C VAL A 239 -14.55 -3.70 -11.71
N MET A 240 -14.42 -4.99 -11.47
CA MET A 240 -13.19 -5.72 -11.72
C MET A 240 -13.50 -7.11 -12.28
N ASP A 241 -12.57 -7.61 -13.07
CA ASP A 241 -12.55 -8.99 -13.52
C ASP A 241 -11.68 -9.83 -12.59
N ILE A 242 -12.11 -11.05 -12.32
CA ILE A 242 -11.37 -12.00 -11.47
C ILE A 242 -11.21 -13.33 -12.21
N GLN A 243 -9.98 -13.82 -12.27
CA GLN A 243 -9.67 -15.17 -12.73
C GLN A 243 -8.87 -15.90 -11.67
N VAL A 244 -9.31 -17.10 -11.31
CA VAL A 244 -8.60 -18.04 -10.43
C VAL A 244 -8.24 -19.24 -11.28
N GLU A 245 -6.96 -19.49 -11.50
CA GLU A 245 -6.57 -20.65 -12.31
C GLU A 245 -6.75 -21.96 -11.55
N LYS A 246 -6.55 -21.95 -10.23
CA LYS A 246 -6.65 -23.16 -9.41
C LYS A 246 -7.33 -22.89 -8.07
N LEU A 247 -8.48 -23.52 -7.91
CA LEU A 247 -9.24 -23.63 -6.66
C LEU A 247 -9.09 -25.07 -6.13
N SER A 248 -8.75 -25.19 -4.85
CA SER A 248 -8.65 -26.48 -4.15
C SER A 248 -9.54 -26.49 -2.90
N VAL A 249 -10.24 -27.60 -2.67
CA VAL A 249 -11.11 -27.82 -1.50
C VAL A 249 -10.82 -29.20 -0.91
N GLY A 250 -10.61 -29.29 0.40
CA GLY A 250 -10.24 -30.54 1.08
C GLY A 250 -8.87 -31.09 0.67
N GLY A 251 -8.00 -30.25 0.09
CA GLY A 251 -6.70 -30.64 -0.45
C GLY A 251 -6.71 -31.13 -1.89
N ASP A 252 -7.89 -31.36 -2.48
CA ASP A 252 -8.03 -31.74 -3.88
C ASP A 252 -8.28 -30.51 -4.75
N HIS A 253 -7.65 -30.47 -5.93
CA HIS A 253 -8.00 -29.49 -6.96
C HIS A 253 -9.42 -29.76 -7.44
N VAL A 254 -10.29 -28.73 -7.36
CA VAL A 254 -11.69 -28.84 -7.77
C VAL A 254 -12.01 -28.10 -9.05
N GLY A 255 -11.19 -27.13 -9.46
CA GLY A 255 -11.34 -26.44 -10.74
C GLY A 255 -10.73 -25.04 -10.77
N ALA A 256 -11.27 -24.21 -11.65
CA ALA A 256 -10.93 -22.80 -11.84
C ALA A 256 -12.20 -21.94 -11.66
N LEU A 257 -12.03 -20.66 -11.34
CA LEU A 257 -13.12 -19.68 -11.25
C LEU A 257 -12.83 -18.52 -12.20
N ARG A 258 -13.89 -17.99 -12.83
CA ARG A 258 -13.83 -16.76 -13.62
C ARG A 258 -15.06 -15.94 -13.31
N ILE A 259 -14.86 -14.70 -12.90
CA ILE A 259 -15.91 -13.73 -12.61
C ILE A 259 -15.66 -12.53 -13.53
N ASP A 260 -16.66 -12.26 -14.37
CA ASP A 260 -16.68 -11.17 -15.34
C ASP A 260 -17.55 -10.05 -14.75
N ASP A 261 -17.03 -8.82 -14.72
CA ASP A 261 -17.71 -7.65 -14.16
C ASP A 261 -18.15 -7.79 -12.69
N PHE A 262 -17.25 -8.24 -11.79
CA PHE A 262 -17.52 -8.23 -10.35
C PHE A 262 -17.60 -6.79 -9.85
N ALA A 263 -18.81 -6.34 -9.53
CA ALA A 263 -19.09 -4.98 -9.11
C ALA A 263 -19.20 -4.87 -7.58
N LEU A 264 -18.33 -4.08 -6.96
CA LEU A 264 -18.49 -3.58 -5.60
C LEU A 264 -19.34 -2.32 -5.63
N ASN A 265 -20.53 -2.39 -5.04
CA ASN A 265 -21.44 -1.26 -4.89
C ASN A 265 -22.03 -1.26 -3.49
N ASP A 266 -22.26 -0.07 -2.93
CA ASP A 266 -22.96 0.13 -1.66
C ASP A 266 -22.36 -0.70 -0.50
N VAL A 267 -21.03 -0.85 -0.48
CA VAL A 267 -20.34 -1.56 0.61
C VAL A 267 -19.91 -0.56 1.66
N SER A 268 -20.53 -0.63 2.84
CA SER A 268 -20.10 0.12 4.01
C SER A 268 -19.90 -0.76 5.23
N LEU A 269 -18.98 -0.36 6.09
CA LEU A 269 -18.65 -0.97 7.37
C LEU A 269 -18.69 0.10 8.45
N PHE A 270 -19.55 -0.11 9.45
CA PHE A 270 -19.56 0.72 10.65
C PHE A 270 -18.77 0.06 11.77
N VAL A 271 -17.63 0.65 12.14
CA VAL A 271 -16.74 0.17 13.20
C VAL A 271 -17.04 0.93 14.49
N LYS A 272 -17.39 0.19 15.55
CA LYS A 272 -17.54 0.74 16.91
C LYS A 272 -17.04 -0.28 17.93
N GLY A 273 -16.63 0.22 19.10
CA GLY A 273 -16.46 -0.64 20.26
C GLY A 273 -17.80 -1.24 20.71
N HIS A 274 -17.76 -2.44 21.26
CA HIS A 274 -18.85 -2.99 22.06
C HIS A 274 -18.46 -2.89 23.53
N ASN A 275 -19.44 -2.65 24.40
CA ASN A 275 -19.32 -2.79 25.85
C ASN A 275 -20.01 -4.08 26.28
#